data_AF-A0A535LJM8-F1
#
_entry.id   AF-A0A535LJM8-F1
#
_cell.length_a   1.000
_cell.length_b   1.000
_cell.length_c   1.000
_cell.angle_alpha   90.00
_cell.angle_beta   90.00
_cell.angle_gamma   90.00
#
_symmetry.space_group_name_H-M   'P 1'
#
loop_
_entity.id
_entity.type
_entity.pdbx_description
1 polymer ?
#
loop_
_entity_poly.entity_id
_entity_poly.type
_entity_poly.pdbx_seq_one_letter_code
_entity_poly.pdbx_strand_id
1 'polypeptide(L)'
;MKNLVVFDLDGVITNEEAYWDAAGLTLHELYYSPRYWNLDASILGADGQYHPVVTAEESRRTSRAILPEAEILAIKARAINSNWDSCYVAACLSLIDLLATIKTSARIATLCEALRSIRGERQH
;
A
#
# COMPACT_ATOMS: atom_id res chain seq x y z
N MET A 1 39.73 -4.17 30.17
CA MET A 1 38.66 -4.97 29.53
C MET A 1 37.68 -4.00 28.90
N LYS A 2 37.34 -4.15 27.61
CA LYS A 2 36.26 -3.36 26.99
C LYS A 2 34.99 -4.21 27.04
N ASN A 3 34.06 -3.83 27.92
CA ASN A 3 32.72 -4.40 27.92
C ASN A 3 31.93 -3.64 26.85
N LEU A 4 31.75 -4.25 25.68
CA LEU A 4 30.91 -3.73 24.62
C LEU A 4 29.68 -4.63 24.50
N VAL A 5 28.50 -4.03 24.63
CA VAL A 5 27.21 -4.67 24.37
C VAL A 5 26.56 -3.91 23.22
N VAL A 6 26.17 -4.64 22.18
CA VAL A 6 25.48 -4.10 21.00
C VAL A 6 24.04 -4.56 21.06
N PHE A 7 23.11 -3.61 21.01
CA PHE A 7 21.69 -3.88 20.92
C PHE A 7 21.22 -3.59 19.49
N ASP A 8 20.39 -4.48 18.97
CA ASP A 8 19.62 -4.22 17.76
C ASP A 8 18.50 -3.21 18.06
N LEU A 9 17.95 -2.59 17.02
CA LEU A 9 16.87 -1.61 17.19
C LEU A 9 15.50 -2.32 17.14
N ASP A 10 15.17 -2.90 15.99
CA ASP A 10 13.87 -3.49 15.73
C ASP A 10 13.76 -4.89 16.38
N GLY A 11 12.67 -5.13 17.10
CA GLY A 11 12.45 -6.36 17.86
C GLY A 11 13.19 -6.44 19.19
N VAL A 12 14.05 -5.46 19.51
CA VAL A 12 14.77 -5.37 20.80
C VAL A 12 14.41 -4.09 21.56
N ILE A 13 14.53 -2.93 20.91
CA ILE A 13 14.22 -1.62 21.49
C ILE A 13 12.86 -1.10 20.97
N THR A 14 12.57 -1.30 19.70
CA THR A 14 11.34 -0.88 19.02
C THR A 14 10.58 -2.06 18.42
N ASN A 15 9.30 -1.87 18.08
CA ASN A 15 8.54 -2.84 17.28
C ASN A 15 8.38 -2.33 15.84
N GLU A 16 7.99 -3.21 14.92
CA GLU A 16 7.81 -2.85 13.51
C GLU A 16 6.49 -2.09 13.23
N GLU A 17 5.61 -1.95 14.22
CA GLU A 17 4.23 -1.51 13.99
C GLU A 17 4.16 -0.08 13.44
N ALA A 18 5.09 0.79 13.83
CA ALA A 18 5.15 2.16 13.30
C ALA A 18 5.44 2.19 11.80
N TYR A 19 6.22 1.24 11.28
CA TYR A 19 6.47 1.11 9.85
C TYR A 19 5.24 0.60 9.11
N TRP A 20 4.52 -0.35 9.71
CA TRP A 20 3.27 -0.85 9.17
C TRP A 20 2.19 0.25 9.18
N ASP A 21 2.18 1.08 10.22
CA ASP A 21 1.33 2.27 10.31
C ASP A 21 1.60 3.22 9.14
N ALA A 22 2.87 3.54 8.88
CA ALA A 22 3.28 4.38 7.76
C ALA A 22 2.91 3.81 6.39
N ALA A 23 3.03 2.48 6.19
CA ALA A 23 2.64 1.82 4.96
C ALA A 23 1.14 1.98 4.69
N GLY A 24 0.27 1.65 5.65
CA GLY A 24 -1.18 1.81 5.46
C GLY A 24 -1.62 3.28 5.32
N LEU A 25 -0.95 4.23 5.98
CA LEU A 25 -1.22 5.67 5.77
C LEU A 25 -0.77 6.17 4.40
N THR A 26 0.32 5.63 3.86
CA THR A 26 0.76 5.94 2.49
C THR A 26 -0.28 5.46 1.48
N LEU A 27 -0.83 4.26 1.68
CA LEU A 27 -1.93 3.73 0.86
C LEU A 27 -3.21 4.55 1.04
N HIS A 28 -3.55 4.95 2.27
CA HIS A 28 -4.70 5.81 2.55
C HIS A 28 -4.63 7.13 1.74
N GLU A 29 -3.47 7.79 1.76
CA GLU A 29 -3.26 9.01 0.95
C GLU A 29 -3.32 8.70 -0.55
N LEU A 30 -2.64 7.64 -1.02
CA LEU A 30 -2.63 7.24 -2.42
C LEU A 30 -4.05 6.98 -2.95
N TYR A 31 -4.92 6.35 -2.16
CA TYR A 31 -6.26 5.95 -2.54
C TYR A 31 -7.20 7.14 -2.59
N TYR A 32 -7.23 7.97 -1.55
CA TYR A 32 -8.33 8.94 -1.35
C TYR A 32 -7.92 10.39 -1.50
N SER A 33 -6.63 10.72 -1.44
CA SER A 33 -6.21 12.10 -1.64
C SER A 33 -6.53 12.58 -3.06
N PRO A 34 -7.04 13.81 -3.23
CA PRO A 34 -7.24 14.43 -4.54
C PRO A 34 -5.96 14.57 -5.37
N ARG A 35 -4.80 14.37 -4.76
CA ARG A 35 -3.48 14.45 -5.40
C ARG A 35 -3.10 13.20 -6.18
N TYR A 36 -3.78 12.07 -5.94
CA TYR A 36 -3.42 10.77 -6.50
C TYR A 36 -4.63 10.08 -7.16
N TRP A 37 -5.09 8.93 -6.68
CA TRP A 37 -6.17 8.18 -7.33
C TRP A 37 -7.53 8.82 -7.12
N ASN A 38 -7.69 9.58 -6.03
CA ASN A 38 -8.92 10.31 -5.71
C ASN A 38 -10.16 9.39 -5.81
N LEU A 39 -10.04 8.18 -5.25
CA LEU A 39 -11.15 7.24 -5.15
C LEU A 39 -12.25 7.84 -4.30
N ASP A 40 -13.47 7.32 -4.47
CA ASP A 40 -14.62 7.79 -3.71
C ASP A 40 -14.36 7.68 -2.20
N ALA A 41 -14.25 8.84 -1.57
CA ALA A 41 -14.04 9.01 -0.14
C ALA A 41 -15.36 9.11 0.63
N SER A 42 -16.51 8.85 0.02
CA SER A 42 -17.81 8.87 0.70
C SER A 42 -17.90 7.90 1.87
N ILE A 43 -17.08 6.86 1.85
CA ILE A 43 -16.92 5.89 2.95
C ILE A 43 -15.99 6.39 4.08
N LEU A 44 -15.33 7.54 3.90
CA LEU A 44 -14.44 8.16 4.89
C LEU A 44 -15.20 9.21 5.71
N GLY A 45 -15.07 9.11 7.03
CA GLY A 45 -15.49 10.17 7.95
C GLY A 45 -16.97 10.55 7.88
N ALA A 46 -17.33 11.67 8.53
CA ALA A 46 -18.71 12.16 8.55
C ALA A 46 -19.03 13.08 7.37
N ASP A 47 -18.01 13.68 6.74
CA ASP A 47 -18.14 14.62 5.63
C ASP A 47 -17.85 13.99 4.26
N GLY A 48 -17.45 12.71 4.21
CA GLY A 48 -17.19 11.99 2.97
C GLY A 48 -15.97 12.52 2.21
N GLN A 49 -15.00 13.11 2.91
CA GLN A 49 -13.80 13.71 2.32
C GLN A 49 -12.52 13.10 2.91
N TYR A 50 -11.45 13.15 2.11
CA TYR A 50 -10.11 12.81 2.59
C TYR A 50 -9.55 13.90 3.49
N HIS A 51 -9.08 13.50 4.68
CA HIS A 51 -8.26 14.32 5.57
C HIS A 51 -7.00 13.56 5.98
N PRO A 52 -5.82 14.22 6.00
CA PRO A 52 -4.65 13.64 6.61
C PRO A 52 -4.91 13.34 8.10
N VAL A 53 -4.42 12.20 8.55
CA VAL A 53 -4.56 11.78 9.95
C VAL A 53 -3.66 12.64 10.85
N VAL A 54 -4.17 13.05 12.02
CA VAL A 54 -3.47 14.00 12.91
C VAL A 54 -3.12 13.44 14.29
N THR A 55 -3.61 12.26 14.66
CA THR A 55 -3.33 11.63 15.96
C THR A 55 -2.72 10.24 15.81
N ALA A 56 -1.93 9.80 16.79
CA ALA A 56 -1.31 8.47 16.76
C ALA A 56 -2.34 7.32 16.81
N GLU A 57 -3.41 7.49 17.57
CA GLU A 57 -4.51 6.51 17.66
C GLU A 57 -5.21 6.36 16.31
N GLU A 58 -5.56 7.48 15.69
CA GLU A 58 -6.17 7.49 14.37
C GLU A 58 -5.20 6.94 13.32
N SER A 59 -3.90 7.23 13.41
CA SER A 59 -2.90 6.74 12.47
C SER A 59 -2.91 5.23 12.39
N ARG A 60 -2.88 4.58 13.54
CA ARG A 60 -2.91 3.12 13.64
C ARG A 60 -4.24 2.54 13.16
N ARG A 61 -5.35 3.13 13.59
CA ARG A 61 -6.70 2.67 13.19
C ARG A 61 -6.91 2.78 11.69
N THR A 62 -6.64 3.94 11.11
CA THR A 62 -6.78 4.19 9.66
C THR A 62 -5.82 3.32 8.88
N SER A 63 -4.55 3.24 9.30
CA SER A 63 -3.58 2.37 8.65
C SER A 63 -4.01 0.91 8.60
N ARG A 64 -4.47 0.34 9.73
CA ARG A 64 -4.91 -1.07 9.78
C ARG A 64 -6.25 -1.33 9.09
N ALA A 65 -7.08 -0.31 8.90
CA ALA A 65 -8.26 -0.41 8.07
C ALA A 65 -7.90 -0.49 6.58
N ILE A 66 -6.83 0.17 6.15
CA ILE A 66 -6.37 0.17 4.75
C ILE A 66 -5.45 -1.01 4.43
N LEU A 67 -4.54 -1.35 5.35
CA LEU A 67 -3.61 -2.47 5.22
C LEU A 67 -3.66 -3.32 6.49
N PRO A 68 -4.57 -4.31 6.56
CA PRO A 68 -4.70 -5.20 7.70
C PRO A 68 -3.42 -5.98 7.98
N GLU A 69 -3.16 -6.26 9.25
CA GLU A 69 -1.97 -7.00 9.68
C GLU A 69 -1.83 -8.36 8.99
N ALA A 70 -2.94 -9.07 8.76
CA ALA A 70 -2.94 -10.35 8.06
C ALA A 70 -2.36 -10.23 6.64
N GLU A 71 -2.60 -9.12 5.93
CA GLU A 71 -2.06 -8.89 4.59
C GLU A 71 -0.56 -8.56 4.64
N ILE A 72 -0.15 -7.75 5.62
CA ILE A 72 1.27 -7.45 5.86
C ILE A 72 2.04 -8.74 6.10
N LEU A 73 1.53 -9.60 7.00
CA LEU A 73 2.15 -10.89 7.32
C LEU A 73 2.14 -11.83 6.11
N ALA A 74 1.08 -11.81 5.30
CA ALA A 74 1.04 -12.61 4.06
C ALA A 74 2.10 -12.16 3.04
N ILE A 75 2.37 -10.86 2.93
CA ILE A 75 3.43 -10.32 2.07
C ILE A 75 4.81 -10.72 2.62
N LYS A 76 5.05 -10.51 3.91
CA LYS A 76 6.32 -10.88 4.58
C LYS A 76 6.60 -12.39 4.49
N ALA A 77 5.57 -13.23 4.58
CA ALA A 77 5.69 -14.68 4.41
C ALA A 77 6.21 -15.11 3.03
N ARG A 78 6.20 -14.22 2.02
CA ARG A 78 6.79 -14.43 0.69
C ARG A 78 8.21 -13.88 0.57
N ALA A 79 8.90 -13.72 1.70
CA ALA A 79 10.24 -13.15 1.82
C ALA A 79 10.38 -11.67 1.40
N ILE A 80 9.27 -10.93 1.38
CA ILE A 80 9.25 -9.49 1.15
C ILE A 80 9.27 -8.78 2.50
N ASN A 81 10.46 -8.55 3.04
CA ASN A 81 10.62 -8.08 4.43
C ASN A 81 10.77 -6.55 4.54
N SER A 82 11.14 -5.87 3.46
CA SER A 82 11.19 -4.40 3.42
C SER A 82 9.79 -3.83 3.58
N ASN A 83 9.63 -2.88 4.50
CA ASN A 83 8.36 -2.21 4.74
C ASN A 83 7.92 -1.42 3.49
N TRP A 84 8.86 -0.84 2.75
CA TRP A 84 8.58 -0.15 1.49
C TRP A 84 8.16 -1.11 0.38
N ASP A 85 8.80 -2.27 0.27
CA ASP A 85 8.39 -3.27 -0.73
C ASP A 85 7.01 -3.84 -0.40
N SER A 86 6.72 -4.03 0.89
CA SER A 86 5.40 -4.49 1.34
C SER A 86 4.31 -3.47 1.00
N CYS A 87 4.55 -2.19 1.26
CA CYS A 87 3.67 -1.10 0.86
C CYS A 87 3.49 -1.04 -0.66
N TYR A 88 4.57 -1.19 -1.43
CA TYR A 88 4.53 -1.15 -2.88
C TYR A 88 3.74 -2.32 -3.48
N VAL A 89 3.93 -3.54 -2.96
CA VAL A 89 3.14 -4.72 -3.36
C VAL A 89 1.66 -4.49 -3.11
N ALA A 90 1.29 -4.00 -1.93
CA ALA A 90 -0.11 -3.68 -1.61
C ALA A 90 -0.69 -2.65 -2.59
N ALA A 91 0.05 -1.57 -2.89
CA ALA A 91 -0.35 -0.58 -3.88
C ALA A 91 -0.55 -1.20 -5.28
N CYS A 92 0.36 -2.08 -5.71
CA CYS A 92 0.23 -2.77 -6.99
C CYS A 92 -0.99 -3.68 -7.06
N LEU A 93 -1.28 -4.43 -5.99
CA LEU A 93 -2.47 -5.30 -5.92
C LEU A 93 -3.75 -4.47 -6.00
N SER A 94 -3.87 -3.41 -5.22
CA SER A 94 -5.02 -2.51 -5.28
C SER A 94 -5.16 -1.82 -6.65
N LEU A 95 -4.05 -1.48 -7.30
CA LEU A 95 -4.09 -0.94 -8.66
C LEU A 95 -4.58 -1.97 -9.68
N ILE A 96 -4.12 -3.22 -9.58
CA ILE A 96 -4.57 -4.31 -10.45
C ILE A 96 -6.08 -4.52 -10.29
N ASP A 97 -6.57 -4.57 -9.05
CA ASP A 97 -7.99 -4.73 -8.77
C ASP A 97 -8.79 -3.54 -9.32
N LEU A 98 -8.32 -2.31 -9.08
CA LEU A 98 -8.95 -1.11 -9.63
C LEU A 98 -9.03 -1.17 -11.15
N LEU A 99 -7.94 -1.49 -11.83
CA LEU A 99 -7.90 -1.60 -13.29
C LEU A 99 -8.82 -2.71 -13.81
N ALA A 100 -8.99 -3.80 -13.06
CA ALA A 100 -9.92 -4.88 -13.41
C ALA A 100 -11.40 -4.46 -13.34
N THR A 101 -11.75 -3.45 -12.53
CA THR A 101 -13.13 -2.91 -12.47
C THR A 101 -13.50 -2.02 -13.65
N ILE A 102 -12.50 -1.48 -14.36
CA ILE A 102 -12.76 -0.57 -15.47
C ILE A 102 -13.18 -1.39 -16.69
N LYS A 103 -14.43 -1.24 -17.13
CA LYS A 103 -14.88 -1.75 -18.44
C LYS A 103 -13.92 -1.24 -19.51
N THR A 104 -13.37 -2.14 -20.33
CA THR A 104 -12.38 -1.82 -21.36
C THR A 104 -12.81 -0.62 -22.19
N SER A 105 -12.26 0.55 -21.88
CA SER A 105 -12.33 1.70 -22.79
C SER A 105 -11.22 1.55 -23.82
N ALA A 106 -11.36 2.18 -24.98
CA ALA A 106 -10.36 2.13 -26.06
C ALA A 106 -8.93 2.45 -25.57
N ARG A 107 -8.77 3.28 -24.53
CA ARG A 107 -7.48 3.63 -23.91
C ARG A 107 -6.84 2.48 -23.13
N ILE A 108 -7.62 1.63 -22.46
CA ILE A 108 -7.11 0.45 -21.76
C ILE A 108 -6.70 -0.62 -22.77
N ALA A 109 -7.44 -0.75 -23.89
CA ALA A 109 -7.03 -1.64 -24.98
C ALA A 109 -5.63 -1.28 -25.52
N THR A 110 -5.35 0.01 -25.74
CA THR A 110 -4.02 0.47 -26.17
C THR A 110 -2.92 0.19 -25.15
N LEU A 111 -3.21 0.35 -23.85
CA LEU A 111 -2.26 0.01 -22.78
C LEU A 111 -2.01 -1.50 -22.71
N CYS A 112 -3.07 -2.31 -22.82
CA CYS A 112 -2.97 -3.77 -22.86
C CYS A 112 -2.18 -4.25 -24.08
N GLU A 113 -2.37 -3.65 -25.26
CA GLU A 113 -1.60 -3.93 -26.47
C GLU A 113 -0.12 -3.54 -26.29
N ALA A 114 0.16 -2.38 -25.71
CA ALA A 114 1.53 -1.97 -25.39
C ALA A 114 2.21 -2.94 -24.41
N LEU A 115 1.50 -3.40 -23.38
CA LEU A 115 2.01 -4.38 -22.42
C LEU A 115 2.23 -5.76 -23.03
N ARG A 116 1.34 -6.22 -23.93
CA ARG A 116 1.53 -7.48 -24.69
C ARG A 116 2.71 -7.39 -25.66
N SER A 117 2.88 -6.25 -26.31
CA SER A 117 4.03 -5.95 -27.17
C SER A 117 5.35 -6.03 -26.40
N ILE A 118 5.41 -5.44 -25.20
CA ILE A 118 6.57 -5.51 -24.30
C ILE A 118 6.84 -6.96 -23.85
N ARG A 119 5.79 -7.77 -23.65
CA ARG A 119 5.91 -9.20 -23.29
C ARG A 119 6.23 -10.13 -24.47
N GLY A 120 6.32 -9.61 -25.70
CA GLY A 120 6.62 -10.42 -26.89
C GLY A 120 5.47 -11.32 -27.36
N GLU A 121 4.26 -11.14 -26.83
CA GLU A 121 3.07 -11.90 -27.20
C GLU A 121 2.47 -11.28 -28.47
N ARG A 122 3.00 -11.64 -29.65
CA ARG A 122 2.36 -11.30 -30.93
C ARG A 122 1.16 -12.23 -31.15
N GLN A 123 0.00 -11.63 -31.45
CA GLN A 123 -1.19 -12.37 -31.87
C GLN A 123 -0.91 -13.05 -33.21
N HIS A 124 -1.06 -14.38 -33.23
CA HIS A 124 -1.27 -15.16 -34.45
C HIS A 124 -2.77 -15.24 -34.76
#